data_AF-A0A519JM02-F1
#
_entry.id   AF-A0A519JM02-F1
#
_cell.length_a   1.000
_cell.length_b   1.000
_cell.length_c   1.000
_cell.angle_alpha   90.00
_cell.angle_beta   90.00
_cell.angle_gamma   90.00
#
_symmetry.space_group_name_H-M   'P 1'
#
loop_
_entity.id
_entity.type
_entity.pdbx_description
1 polymer ?
#
loop_
_entity_poly.entity_id
_entity_poly.type
_entity_poly.pdbx_seq_one_letter_code
_entity_poly.pdbx_strand_id
1 'polypeptide(L)'
;YVPTAKKEDWELEIAGQRVQVIKKNEDGGGELEFGTEVVSKADGSLAVLLGASPGASTSASIMLGLLKKCFKQTESPEWQAKLKEMIPSYGQTLNDKPELSDEIRKQTSAALKLFN
;
A
#
# COMPACT_ATOMS: atom_id res chain seq x y z
N TYR A 1 -2.08 -22.41 -9.54
CA TYR A 1 -2.13 -23.86 -9.25
C TYR A 1 -0.71 -24.40 -9.39
N VAL A 2 -0.17 -25.06 -8.36
CA VAL A 2 1.23 -25.51 -8.33
C VAL A 2 1.26 -27.05 -8.25
N PRO A 3 1.05 -27.76 -9.38
CA PRO A 3 0.85 -29.21 -9.40
C PRO A 3 2.09 -30.03 -9.01
N THR A 4 3.26 -29.40 -9.01
CA THR A 4 4.55 -30.04 -8.70
C THR A 4 4.92 -29.97 -7.21
N ALA A 5 4.07 -29.37 -6.36
CA ALA A 5 4.31 -29.31 -4.93
C ALA A 5 4.32 -30.72 -4.32
N LYS A 6 5.43 -31.10 -3.68
CA LYS A 6 5.57 -32.39 -3.00
C LYS A 6 5.31 -32.23 -1.52
N LYS A 7 4.70 -33.22 -0.87
CA LYS A 7 4.34 -33.17 0.55
C LYS A 7 5.57 -33.03 1.46
N GLU A 8 6.69 -33.61 1.04
CA GLU A 8 7.94 -33.63 1.80
C GLU A 8 8.62 -32.26 1.89
N ASP A 9 8.29 -31.35 0.97
CA ASP A 9 8.82 -29.98 0.94
C ASP A 9 8.03 -29.02 1.86
N TRP A 10 6.97 -29.50 2.54
CA TRP A 10 6.15 -28.70 3.45
C TRP A 10 6.57 -28.91 4.90
N GLU A 11 6.77 -27.81 5.62
CA GLU A 11 6.96 -27.79 7.06
C GLU A 11 5.76 -27.12 7.76
N LEU A 12 5.44 -27.62 8.96
CA LEU A 12 4.46 -26.98 9.83
C LEU A 12 5.12 -25.80 10.53
N GLU A 13 4.66 -24.60 10.23
CA GLU A 13 5.15 -23.37 10.87
C GLU A 13 4.13 -22.85 11.89
N ILE A 14 4.62 -22.26 12.99
CA ILE A 14 3.74 -21.61 13.96
C ILE A 14 3.25 -20.31 13.32
N ALA A 15 1.97 -20.29 12.94
CA ALA A 15 1.33 -19.06 12.49
C ALA A 15 1.40 -18.01 13.61
N GLY A 16 2.03 -16.87 13.32
CA GLY A 16 2.22 -15.78 14.28
C GLY A 16 0.90 -15.26 14.87
N GLN A 17 1.01 -14.44 15.92
CA GLN A 17 -0.16 -13.85 16.56
C GLN A 17 -0.81 -12.81 15.64
N ARG A 18 -2.12 -12.94 15.41
CA ARG A 18 -2.90 -11.97 14.64
C ARG A 18 -3.59 -11.00 15.58
N VAL A 19 -3.39 -9.71 15.34
CA VAL A 19 -4.12 -8.63 16.01
C VAL A 19 -5.35 -8.27 15.19
N GLN A 20 -6.50 -8.15 15.85
CA GLN A 20 -7.76 -7.73 15.26
C GLN A 20 -8.18 -6.39 15.88
N VAL A 21 -8.46 -5.40 15.04
CA VAL A 21 -8.91 -4.08 15.51
C VAL A 21 -10.43 -4.13 15.75
N ILE A 22 -10.85 -3.60 16.91
CA ILE A 22 -12.26 -3.43 17.30
C ILE A 22 -12.46 -1.96 17.66
N LYS A 23 -13.39 -1.28 16.98
CA LYS A 23 -13.76 0.11 17.28
C LYS A 23 -15.11 0.20 17.95
N LYS A 24 -15.35 1.34 18.57
CA LYS A 24 -16.68 1.66 19.08
C LYS A 24 -17.55 2.15 17.92
N ASN A 25 -18.72 1.54 17.75
CA ASN A 25 -19.75 2.05 16.86
C ASN A 25 -20.52 3.21 17.53
N GLU A 26 -21.42 3.84 16.79
CA GLU A 26 -22.23 4.97 17.25
C GLU A 26 -23.10 4.61 18.48
N ASP A 27 -23.55 3.35 18.57
CA ASP A 27 -24.35 2.83 19.67
C ASP A 27 -23.51 2.37 20.88
N GLY A 28 -22.19 2.54 20.84
CA GLY A 28 -21.26 2.19 21.91
C GLY A 28 -20.85 0.72 21.99
N GLY A 29 -21.32 -0.13 21.07
CA GLY A 29 -20.88 -1.51 20.87
C GLY A 29 -19.54 -1.60 20.11
N GLY A 30 -18.96 -2.80 20.05
CA GLY A 30 -17.73 -3.07 19.30
C GLY A 30 -18.04 -3.49 17.86
N GLU A 31 -17.42 -2.82 16.89
CA GLU A 31 -17.45 -3.19 15.47
C GLU A 31 -16.06 -3.68 15.03
N LEU A 32 -16.04 -4.79 14.29
CA LEU A 32 -14.82 -5.38 13.75
C LEU A 32 -14.33 -4.59 12.55
N GLU A 33 -13.08 -4.13 12.62
CA GLU A 33 -12.45 -3.44 11.50
C GLU A 33 -11.73 -4.43 10.60
N PHE A 34 -12.16 -4.49 9.34
CA PHE A 34 -11.55 -5.35 8.33
C PHE A 34 -10.67 -4.50 7.40
N GLY A 35 -9.36 -4.76 7.43
CA GLY A 35 -8.42 -4.17 6.47
C GLY A 35 -7.21 -3.49 7.11
N THR A 36 -6.55 -2.64 6.33
CA THR A 36 -5.43 -1.80 6.76
C THR A 36 -5.98 -0.40 7.10
N GLU A 37 -5.75 0.04 8.32
CA GLU A 37 -6.17 1.32 8.87
C GLU A 37 -4.99 2.27 9.01
N VAL A 38 -5.20 3.53 8.66
CA VAL A 38 -4.25 4.61 8.90
C VAL A 38 -4.74 5.43 10.08
N VAL A 39 -4.09 5.29 11.23
CA VAL A 39 -4.32 6.14 12.40
C VAL A 39 -3.26 7.23 12.40
N SER A 40 -3.66 8.49 12.47
CA SER A 40 -2.71 9.58 12.64
C SER A 40 -3.21 10.59 13.66
N LYS A 41 -2.29 11.17 14.41
CA LYS A 41 -2.61 12.30 15.28
C LYS A 41 -2.95 13.52 14.42
N ALA A 42 -3.83 14.40 14.90
CA ALA A 42 -4.30 15.56 14.16
C ALA A 42 -3.19 16.54 13.79
N ASP A 43 -2.11 16.59 14.57
CA ASP A 43 -0.92 17.40 14.33
C ASP A 43 0.11 16.72 13.42
N GLY A 44 -0.16 15.50 12.93
CA GLY A 44 0.74 14.74 12.07
C GLY A 44 1.98 14.17 12.75
N SER A 45 2.16 14.37 14.06
CA SER A 45 3.38 13.96 14.78
C SER A 45 3.52 12.45 14.95
N LEU A 46 2.45 11.71 14.71
CA LEU A 46 2.40 10.25 14.77
C LEU A 46 1.44 9.75 13.71
N ALA A 47 1.91 8.75 12.98
CA ALA A 47 1.14 8.04 11.98
C ALA A 47 1.45 6.55 12.09
N VAL A 48 0.41 5.73 12.21
CA VAL A 48 0.50 4.29 12.38
C VAL A 48 -0.40 3.63 11.35
N LEU A 49 0.17 2.63 10.68
CA LEU A 49 -0.57 1.75 9.79
C LEU A 49 -0.93 0.49 10.57
N LEU A 50 -2.19 0.35 10.97
CA LEU A 50 -2.72 -0.73 11.81
C LEU A 50 -3.65 -1.61 11.00
N GLY A 51 -3.46 -2.93 10.96
CA GLY A 51 -4.46 -3.82 10.38
C GLY A 51 -3.87 -4.93 9.52
N ALA A 52 -4.76 -5.68 8.85
CA ALA A 52 -4.40 -6.83 8.02
C ALA A 52 -3.32 -6.42 7.03
N SER A 53 -2.24 -7.23 6.97
CA SER A 53 -1.06 -6.96 6.15
C SER A 53 -1.47 -6.46 4.77
N PRO A 54 -1.24 -5.18 4.43
CA PRO A 54 -1.44 -4.72 3.08
C PRO A 54 -0.49 -5.54 2.21
N GLY A 55 -1.05 -6.32 1.30
CA GLY A 55 -0.24 -6.96 0.26
C GLY A 55 0.56 -5.87 -0.47
N ALA A 56 1.71 -6.24 -1.04
CA ALA A 56 2.62 -5.31 -1.71
C ALA A 56 1.91 -4.35 -2.70
N SER A 57 0.80 -4.79 -3.30
CA SER A 57 -0.04 -4.02 -4.23
C SER A 57 -0.80 -2.83 -3.61
N THR A 58 -0.98 -2.79 -2.29
CA THR A 58 -1.76 -1.74 -1.59
C THR A 58 -0.91 -0.85 -0.70
N SER A 59 0.26 -1.34 -0.25
CA SER A 59 1.13 -0.61 0.68
C SER A 59 1.62 0.72 0.12
N ALA A 60 1.99 0.77 -1.16
CA ALA A 60 2.55 1.97 -1.77
C ALA A 60 1.54 3.14 -1.82
N SER A 61 0.30 2.89 -2.24
CA SER A 61 -0.73 3.93 -2.33
C SER A 61 -1.14 4.46 -0.95
N ILE A 62 -1.23 3.57 0.05
CA ILE A 62 -1.54 3.95 1.43
C ILE A 62 -0.43 4.84 2.00
N MET A 63 0.85 4.50 1.77
CA MET A 63 1.98 5.30 2.25
C MET A 63 2.02 6.70 1.61
N LEU A 64 1.66 6.83 0.33
CA LEU A 64 1.56 8.16 -0.30
C LEU A 64 0.48 9.02 0.37
N GLY A 65 -0.68 8.43 0.69
CA GLY A 65 -1.73 9.12 1.45
C GLY A 65 -1.26 9.54 2.84
N LEU A 66 -0.50 8.67 3.52
CA LEU A 66 0.07 8.95 4.84
C LEU A 66 1.05 10.12 4.81
N LEU A 67 1.96 10.14 3.83
CA LEU A 67 2.91 11.23 3.65
C LEU A 67 2.17 12.56 3.49
N LYS A 68 1.13 12.61 2.66
CA LYS A 68 0.32 13.82 2.45
C LYS A 68 -0.36 14.30 3.72
N LYS A 69 -0.81 13.37 4.57
CA LYS A 69 -1.50 13.69 5.83
C LYS A 69 -0.55 14.22 6.90
N CYS A 70 0.66 13.67 6.98
CA CYS A 70 1.62 13.98 8.04
C CYS A 70 2.60 15.11 7.69
N PHE A 71 2.91 15.28 6.41
CA PHE A 71 3.94 16.22 5.95
C PHE A 71 3.35 17.18 4.92
N LYS A 72 3.04 18.41 5.34
CA LYS A 72 2.54 19.45 4.41
C LYS A 72 3.52 19.77 3.29
N GLN A 73 4.81 19.47 3.48
CA GLN A 73 5.87 19.58 2.48
C GLN A 73 5.62 18.73 1.24
N THR A 74 4.74 17.72 1.29
CA THR A 74 4.37 16.97 0.08
C THR A 74 3.81 17.85 -1.03
N GLU A 75 3.23 19.01 -0.69
CA GLU A 75 2.73 19.98 -1.67
C GLU A 75 3.81 20.93 -2.19
N SER A 76 5.04 20.85 -1.65
CA SER A 76 6.16 21.67 -2.11
C SER A 76 6.65 21.24 -3.51
N PRO A 77 7.16 22.17 -4.33
CA PRO A 77 7.69 21.85 -5.66
C PRO A 77 8.79 20.79 -5.62
N GLU A 78 9.65 20.81 -4.60
CA GLU A 78 10.76 19.86 -4.43
C GLU A 78 10.24 18.44 -4.22
N TRP A 79 9.29 18.25 -3.30
CA TRP A 79 8.70 16.93 -3.07
C TRP A 79 7.88 16.45 -4.26
N GLN A 80 7.13 17.35 -4.91
CA GLN A 80 6.37 17.00 -6.11
C GLN A 80 7.30 16.55 -7.25
N ALA A 81 8.44 17.20 -7.43
CA ALA A 81 9.46 16.77 -8.38
C ALA A 81 10.00 15.39 -8.03
N LYS A 82 10.34 15.14 -6.76
CA LYS A 82 10.89 13.84 -6.33
C LYS A 82 9.87 12.71 -6.44
N LEU A 83 8.61 12.95 -6.08
CA LEU A 83 7.54 11.96 -6.20
C LEU A 83 7.26 11.59 -7.65
N LYS A 84 7.31 12.56 -8.58
CA LYS A 84 7.16 12.29 -10.02
C LYS A 84 8.37 11.59 -10.63
N GLU A 85 9.56 11.82 -10.11
CA GLU A 85 10.76 11.06 -10.48
C GLU A 85 10.61 9.58 -10.09
N MET A 86 10.13 9.30 -8.88
CA MET A 86 9.93 7.94 -8.39
C MET A 86 8.70 7.24 -8.99
N ILE A 87 7.63 8.00 -9.23
CA ILE A 87 6.33 7.52 -9.68
C ILE A 87 5.87 8.44 -10.82
N PRO A 88 6.22 8.14 -12.09
CA PRO A 88 5.91 9.01 -13.23
C PRO A 88 4.41 9.34 -13.40
N SER A 89 3.52 8.43 -12.98
CA SER A 89 2.07 8.63 -12.96
C SER A 89 1.53 9.40 -11.76
N TYR A 90 2.37 9.87 -10.84
CA TYR A 90 1.89 10.50 -9.61
C TYR A 90 0.97 11.68 -9.90
N GLY A 91 -0.24 11.64 -9.32
CA GLY A 91 -1.29 12.63 -9.53
C GLY A 91 -2.11 12.45 -10.83
N GLN A 92 -1.94 11.35 -11.56
CA GLN A 92 -2.66 11.07 -12.80
C GLN A 92 -3.57 9.84 -12.67
N THR A 93 -4.77 9.92 -13.22
CA THR A 93 -5.65 8.76 -13.41
C THR A 93 -5.19 7.98 -14.64
N LEU A 94 -4.66 6.76 -14.43
CA LEU A 94 -4.13 5.93 -15.52
C LEU A 94 -5.22 5.29 -16.38
N ASN A 95 -6.41 5.03 -15.83
CA ASN A 95 -7.51 4.40 -16.57
C ASN A 95 -7.91 5.19 -17.82
N ASP A 96 -7.74 6.52 -17.79
CA ASP A 96 -8.11 7.41 -18.88
C ASP A 96 -6.95 7.66 -19.87
N LYS A 97 -5.78 7.05 -19.64
CA LYS A 97 -4.52 7.32 -20.36
C LYS A 97 -3.85 6.01 -20.79
N PRO A 98 -4.37 5.33 -21.83
CA PRO A 98 -3.85 4.04 -22.28
C PRO A 98 -2.37 4.09 -22.67
N GLU A 99 -1.95 5.15 -23.37
CA GLU A 99 -0.56 5.35 -23.79
C GLU A 99 0.41 5.44 -22.59
N LEU A 100 0.04 6.22 -21.58
CA LEU A 100 0.83 6.37 -20.35
C LEU A 100 0.86 5.07 -19.53
N SER A 101 -0.26 4.34 -19.48
CA SER A 101 -0.32 3.03 -18.83
C SER A 101 0.64 2.04 -19.49
N ASP A 102 0.69 2.01 -20.82
CA ASP A 102 1.59 1.13 -21.57
C ASP A 102 3.07 1.51 -21.38
N GLU A 103 3.38 2.81 -21.35
CA GLU A 103 4.73 3.29 -21.05
C GLU A 103 5.20 2.81 -19.66
N ILE A 104 4.37 3.00 -18.64
CA ILE A 104 4.70 2.60 -17.26
C ILE A 104 4.84 1.09 -17.16
N ARG A 105 3.94 0.32 -17.77
CA ARG A 105 4.06 -1.15 -17.80
C ARG A 105 5.37 -1.60 -18.43
N LYS A 106 5.80 -0.97 -19.53
CA LYS A 106 7.10 -1.26 -20.16
C LYS A 106 8.26 -0.91 -19.22
N GLN A 107 8.26 0.27 -18.61
CA GLN A 107 9.29 0.70 -17.66
C GLN A 107 9.40 -0.23 -16.45
N THR A 108 8.27 -0.55 -15.81
CA THR A 108 8.21 -1.47 -14.67
C THR A 108 8.68 -2.87 -15.06
N SER A 109 8.24 -3.39 -16.21
CA SER A 109 8.66 -4.71 -16.69
C SER A 109 10.16 -4.76 -16.99
N ALA A 110 10.74 -3.67 -17.51
CA ALA A 110 12.18 -3.55 -17.72
C ALA A 110 12.96 -3.56 -16.41
N ALA A 111 12.54 -2.71 -15.45
CA ALA A 111 13.19 -2.59 -14.15
C ALA A 111 13.15 -3.90 -13.36
N LEU A 112 12.02 -4.62 -13.43
CA LEU A 112 11.80 -5.88 -12.72
C LEU A 112 12.20 -7.12 -13.52
N LYS A 113 12.70 -6.95 -14.76
CA LYS A 113 13.10 -8.05 -15.67
C LYS A 113 11.98 -9.07 -15.89
N LEU A 114 10.75 -8.57 -16.10
CA LEU A 114 9.56 -9.40 -16.31
C LEU A 114 9.33 -9.75 -17.79
N PHE A 115 10.21 -9.31 -18.68
CA PHE A 115 10.21 -9.74 -20.07
C PHE A 115 10.82 -11.14 -20.17
N ASN A 116 9.96 -12.14 -20.36
CA ASN A 116 10.32 -13.45 -20.89
C ASN A 116 9.92 -13.51 -22.37
#